data_AF-A0AAX1J708-F1
#
_entry.id   AF-A0AAX1J708-F1
#
_cell.length_a   1.000
_cell.length_b   1.000
_cell.length_c   1.000
_cell.angle_alpha   90.00
_cell.angle_beta   90.00
_cell.angle_gamma   90.00
#
_symmetry.space_group_name_H-M   'P 1'
#
loop_
_entity.id
_entity.type
_entity.pdbx_description
1 polymer ?
#
loop_
_entity_poly.entity_id
_entity_poly.type
_entity_poly.pdbx_seq_one_letter_code
_entity_poly.pdbx_strand_id
1 'polypeptide(L)'
;MTTILIVDTNIIASSPRLNSVAWSSMIRNAGDWATRIVVPEVVVMETVNVVRRRWHAEIDRLVRLPLGQFGLADAQAAMVAVINQESDGYEEWLLARLEELGIEIQPVPAVHHMEIARRASAGRTPFTRNKEGKTKDGYRDTLIWLTVLAVAKENPGDTVWLISENHTDFGPKPGDWTGPNTGGREDCPIHFADDLMDELDAEGLDDRVHYVVSAELMEQHLASQFAPIADSDLDQLVAAIDMTTLAGKLMYLSLGRYLDPLAAALPAGVLAGEIIGAHEQQDGWTFSEGARRGDEGWTAQFAVDTEVDIEIAGAPWLGGEHTKILRMIGRVAVSPEGAILDMTVDGAEALPDDPERARRARRRELDVGFGSAAAEALNADLMTRIAAQYNGPNVMSEILKSQNSDLMTRIAAQYNGPNVMSEILKSQNSDLMTRIAAQYNGPNVMSEILKAQNSDLMTRIAAQYNGPNVMSEILKAQNTGSVRPDGESADEDADADHAIQGNPDAEGNPGL
;
A
#
# COMPACT_ATOMS: atom_id res chain seq x y z
N MET A 1 -12.62 -38.20 -3.96
CA MET A 1 -11.97 -37.18 -3.13
C MET A 1 -11.91 -35.94 -3.97
N THR A 2 -12.68 -34.94 -3.58
CA THR A 2 -12.81 -33.64 -4.27
C THR A 2 -12.00 -32.63 -3.48
N THR A 3 -11.47 -31.62 -4.15
CA THR A 3 -10.83 -30.48 -3.48
C THR A 3 -11.83 -29.33 -3.37
N ILE A 4 -12.10 -28.84 -2.17
CA ILE A 4 -13.00 -27.70 -1.94
C ILE A 4 -12.15 -26.48 -1.58
N LEU A 5 -12.23 -25.44 -2.41
CA LEU A 5 -11.51 -24.18 -2.24
C LEU A 5 -12.43 -23.13 -1.62
N ILE A 6 -12.19 -22.75 -0.38
CA ILE A 6 -12.90 -21.68 0.31
C ILE A 6 -12.06 -20.42 0.22
N VAL A 7 -12.63 -19.35 -0.33
CA VAL A 7 -11.91 -18.08 -0.55
C VAL A 7 -12.30 -17.01 0.46
N ASP A 8 -11.32 -16.21 0.87
CA ASP A 8 -11.51 -15.00 1.66
C ASP A 8 -11.77 -13.77 0.77
N THR A 9 -12.30 -12.70 1.37
CA THR A 9 -12.57 -11.37 0.79
C THR A 9 -11.39 -10.84 -0.01
N ASN A 10 -10.16 -10.96 0.51
CA ASN A 10 -8.99 -10.38 -0.15
C ASN A 10 -8.71 -11.02 -1.52
N ILE A 11 -9.02 -12.31 -1.69
CA ILE A 11 -8.79 -13.07 -2.92
C ILE A 11 -9.77 -12.65 -4.04
N ILE A 12 -11.01 -12.33 -3.68
CA ILE A 12 -11.98 -11.81 -4.65
C ILE A 12 -11.74 -10.32 -4.90
N ALA A 13 -11.48 -9.55 -3.85
CA ALA A 13 -11.30 -8.10 -3.96
C ALA A 13 -10.03 -7.70 -4.74
N SER A 14 -9.00 -8.56 -4.81
CA SER A 14 -7.82 -8.37 -5.67
C SER A 14 -8.12 -8.56 -7.16
N SER A 15 -9.14 -9.36 -7.49
CA SER A 15 -9.64 -9.58 -8.85
C SER A 15 -11.16 -9.38 -8.91
N PRO A 16 -11.67 -8.13 -8.80
CA PRO A 16 -13.11 -7.86 -8.70
C PRO A 16 -13.94 -8.37 -9.87
N ARG A 17 -13.32 -8.62 -11.03
CA ARG A 17 -13.97 -9.17 -12.22
C ARG A 17 -13.78 -10.68 -12.39
N LEU A 18 -13.15 -11.35 -11.43
CA LEU A 18 -12.85 -12.79 -11.44
C LEU A 18 -12.18 -13.27 -12.74
N ASN A 19 -11.26 -12.45 -13.27
CA ASN A 19 -10.65 -12.65 -14.58
C ASN A 19 -9.11 -12.67 -14.52
N SER A 20 -8.52 -12.82 -13.33
CA SER A 20 -7.10 -13.12 -13.23
C SER A 20 -6.79 -14.46 -13.92
N VAL A 21 -5.53 -14.66 -14.30
CA VAL A 21 -5.06 -15.91 -14.92
C VAL A 21 -5.35 -17.10 -14.02
N ALA A 22 -5.08 -16.97 -12.70
CA ALA A 22 -5.33 -18.00 -11.71
C ALA A 22 -6.83 -18.36 -11.62
N TRP A 23 -7.70 -17.36 -11.49
CA TRP A 23 -9.16 -17.56 -11.46
C TRP A 23 -9.65 -18.27 -12.72
N SER A 24 -9.24 -17.76 -13.88
CA SER A 24 -9.65 -18.31 -15.18
C SER A 24 -9.19 -19.75 -15.37
N SER A 25 -8.00 -20.10 -14.87
CA SER A 25 -7.45 -21.46 -14.93
C SER A 25 -8.20 -22.41 -13.98
N MET A 26 -8.36 -22.04 -12.71
CA MET A 26 -9.09 -22.85 -11.73
C MET A 26 -10.52 -23.13 -12.15
N ILE A 27 -11.24 -22.11 -12.66
CA ILE A 27 -12.62 -22.27 -13.15
C ILE A 27 -12.66 -23.20 -14.37
N ARG A 28 -11.81 -22.96 -15.36
CA ARG A 28 -11.79 -23.76 -16.61
C ARG A 28 -11.48 -25.23 -16.34
N ASN A 29 -10.58 -25.50 -15.41
CA ASN A 29 -10.11 -26.85 -15.09
C ASN A 29 -10.85 -27.48 -13.91
N ALA A 30 -11.84 -26.82 -13.29
CA ALA A 30 -12.50 -27.28 -12.07
C ALA A 30 -13.03 -28.73 -12.18
N GLY A 31 -13.61 -29.09 -13.33
CA GLY A 31 -14.10 -30.43 -13.59
C GLY A 31 -12.98 -31.48 -13.68
N ASP A 32 -11.93 -31.18 -14.44
CA ASP A 32 -10.78 -32.08 -14.64
C ASP A 32 -9.95 -32.24 -13.36
N TRP A 33 -9.88 -31.18 -12.55
CA TRP A 33 -9.17 -31.15 -11.28
C TRP A 33 -10.02 -31.62 -10.10
N ALA A 34 -11.23 -32.12 -10.34
CA ALA A 34 -12.20 -32.50 -9.29
C ALA A 34 -12.26 -31.45 -8.17
N THR A 35 -12.36 -30.17 -8.55
CA THR A 35 -12.25 -29.01 -7.66
C THR A 35 -13.57 -28.25 -7.63
N ARG A 36 -13.98 -27.82 -6.43
CA ARG A 36 -15.15 -26.97 -6.20
C ARG A 36 -14.70 -25.68 -5.54
N ILE A 37 -15.19 -24.54 -6.02
CA ILE A 37 -14.93 -23.25 -5.39
C ILE A 37 -16.16 -22.83 -4.58
N VAL A 38 -15.93 -22.43 -3.35
CA VAL A 38 -16.92 -22.02 -2.37
C VAL A 38 -16.57 -20.63 -1.85
N VAL A 39 -17.57 -19.74 -1.84
CA VAL A 39 -17.47 -18.39 -1.30
C VAL A 39 -18.39 -18.27 -0.09
N PRO A 40 -17.89 -18.02 1.12
CA PRO A 40 -18.75 -17.74 2.26
C PRO A 40 -19.64 -16.51 2.00
N GLU A 41 -20.89 -16.54 2.44
CA GLU A 41 -21.83 -15.41 2.30
C GLU A 41 -21.27 -14.10 2.91
N VAL A 42 -20.59 -14.21 4.05
CA VAL A 42 -19.91 -13.08 4.71
C VAL A 42 -18.82 -12.45 3.82
N VAL A 43 -18.14 -13.27 3.00
CA VAL A 43 -17.11 -12.83 2.06
C VAL A 43 -17.71 -12.07 0.88
N VAL A 44 -18.87 -12.50 0.37
CA VAL A 44 -19.59 -11.76 -0.68
C VAL A 44 -19.97 -10.37 -0.18
N MET A 45 -20.64 -10.30 0.98
CA MET A 45 -21.04 -9.04 1.60
C MET A 45 -19.85 -8.10 1.84
N GLU A 46 -18.73 -8.63 2.33
CA GLU A 46 -17.54 -7.83 2.56
C GLU A 46 -16.89 -7.36 1.26
N THR A 47 -16.77 -8.24 0.28
CA THR A 47 -16.16 -7.95 -1.03
C THR A 47 -16.84 -6.77 -1.70
N VAL A 48 -18.19 -6.73 -1.70
CA VAL A 48 -18.96 -5.62 -2.25
C VAL A 48 -18.54 -4.29 -1.62
N ASN A 49 -18.45 -4.24 -0.29
CA ASN A 49 -18.07 -3.04 0.43
C ASN A 49 -16.61 -2.63 0.17
N VAL A 50 -15.70 -3.59 0.12
CA VAL A 50 -14.27 -3.34 -0.14
C VAL A 50 -14.06 -2.82 -1.56
N VAL A 51 -14.65 -3.46 -2.56
CA VAL A 51 -14.52 -3.07 -3.97
C VAL A 51 -15.15 -1.71 -4.22
N ARG A 52 -16.37 -1.47 -3.75
CA ARG A 52 -17.02 -0.16 -3.85
C ARG A 52 -16.13 0.92 -3.24
N ARG A 53 -15.62 0.72 -2.02
CA ARG A 53 -14.72 1.70 -1.36
C ARG A 53 -13.46 1.97 -2.19
N ARG A 54 -12.83 0.93 -2.75
CA ARG A 54 -11.65 1.08 -3.62
C ARG A 54 -11.98 1.90 -4.87
N TRP A 55 -13.09 1.59 -5.55
CA TRP A 55 -13.52 2.33 -6.74
C TRP A 55 -13.84 3.79 -6.46
N HIS A 56 -14.47 4.10 -5.32
CA HIS A 56 -14.69 5.49 -4.90
C HIS A 56 -13.36 6.24 -4.71
N ALA A 57 -12.35 5.62 -4.10
CA ALA A 57 -11.04 6.23 -3.96
C ALA A 57 -10.35 6.49 -5.31
N GLU A 58 -10.53 5.60 -6.29
CA GLU A 58 -10.02 5.83 -7.66
C GLU A 58 -10.82 6.91 -8.40
N ILE A 59 -12.14 6.99 -8.21
CA ILE A 59 -12.96 8.08 -8.72
C ILE A 59 -12.47 9.43 -8.17
N ASP A 60 -12.20 9.53 -6.87
CA ASP A 60 -11.67 10.75 -6.26
C ASP A 60 -10.34 11.17 -6.87
N ARG A 61 -9.47 10.21 -7.23
CA ARG A 61 -8.23 10.49 -7.96
C ARG A 61 -8.49 10.95 -9.38
N LEU A 62 -9.39 10.28 -10.10
CA LEU A 62 -9.79 10.63 -11.46
C LEU A 62 -10.33 12.07 -11.51
N VAL A 63 -11.21 12.45 -10.59
CA VAL A 63 -11.81 13.79 -10.51
C VAL A 63 -10.77 14.88 -10.24
N ARG A 64 -9.71 14.58 -9.48
CA ARG A 64 -8.62 15.52 -9.20
C ARG A 64 -7.70 15.79 -10.39
N LEU A 65 -7.76 14.98 -11.45
CA LEU A 65 -6.96 15.24 -12.65
C LEU A 65 -7.47 16.51 -13.35
N PRO A 66 -6.60 17.46 -13.71
CA PRO A 66 -6.99 18.74 -14.33
C PRO A 66 -7.34 18.58 -15.82
N LEU A 67 -8.16 17.58 -16.17
CA LEU A 67 -8.53 17.22 -17.55
C LEU A 67 -9.30 18.34 -18.27
N GLY A 68 -9.92 19.25 -17.51
CA GLY A 68 -10.56 20.45 -18.05
C GLY A 68 -9.61 21.37 -18.82
N GLN A 69 -8.32 21.41 -18.48
CA GLN A 69 -7.32 22.20 -19.24
C GLN A 69 -7.11 21.68 -20.66
N PHE A 70 -7.47 20.43 -20.92
CA PHE A 70 -7.43 19.78 -22.23
C PHE A 70 -8.79 19.77 -22.93
N GLY A 71 -9.82 20.41 -22.35
CA GLY A 71 -11.19 20.38 -22.88
C GLY A 71 -11.91 19.04 -22.66
N LEU A 72 -11.47 18.22 -21.71
CA LEU A 72 -11.98 16.86 -21.47
C LEU A 72 -12.90 16.75 -20.24
N ALA A 73 -13.45 17.86 -19.73
CA ALA A 73 -14.29 17.86 -18.53
C ALA A 73 -15.56 17.00 -18.69
N ASP A 74 -16.24 17.10 -19.83
CA ASP A 74 -17.46 16.31 -20.09
C ASP A 74 -17.16 14.81 -20.20
N ALA A 75 -16.02 14.46 -20.79
CA ALA A 75 -15.56 13.07 -20.89
C ALA A 75 -15.22 12.48 -19.51
N GLN A 76 -14.58 13.28 -18.64
CA GLN A 76 -14.31 12.90 -17.25
C GLN A 76 -15.62 12.69 -16.47
N ALA A 77 -16.59 13.60 -16.60
CA ALA A 77 -17.89 13.48 -15.94
C ALA A 77 -18.67 12.24 -16.41
N ALA A 78 -18.68 11.97 -17.73
CA ALA A 78 -19.30 10.78 -18.29
C ALA A 78 -18.64 9.49 -17.80
N MET A 79 -17.30 9.46 -17.73
CA MET A 79 -16.55 8.32 -17.18
C MET A 79 -16.93 8.05 -15.72
N VAL A 80 -16.94 9.10 -14.88
CA VAL A 80 -17.32 8.99 -13.47
C VAL A 80 -18.75 8.48 -13.31
N ALA A 81 -19.69 8.95 -14.13
CA ALA A 81 -21.07 8.48 -14.10
C ALA A 81 -21.18 6.97 -14.41
N VAL A 82 -20.44 6.49 -15.41
CA VAL A 82 -20.39 5.05 -15.74
C VAL A 82 -19.79 4.24 -14.60
N ILE A 83 -18.68 4.69 -14.00
CA ILE A 83 -18.04 3.96 -12.89
C ILE A 83 -18.97 3.90 -11.68
N ASN A 84 -19.68 4.98 -11.36
CA ASN A 84 -20.68 4.98 -10.28
C ASN A 84 -21.80 3.98 -10.54
N GLN A 85 -22.32 3.92 -11.78
CA GLN A 85 -23.33 2.94 -12.16
C GLN A 85 -22.82 1.50 -12.00
N GLU A 86 -21.59 1.21 -12.43
CA GLU A 86 -20.95 -0.10 -12.26
C GLU A 86 -20.73 -0.43 -10.77
N SER A 87 -20.33 0.56 -9.96
CA SER A 87 -20.17 0.44 -8.51
C SER A 87 -21.48 0.09 -7.81
N ASP A 88 -22.56 0.79 -8.17
CA ASP A 88 -23.88 0.56 -7.59
C ASP A 88 -24.42 -0.83 -7.99
N GLY A 89 -24.22 -1.25 -9.23
CA GLY A 89 -24.62 -2.57 -9.73
C GLY A 89 -23.69 -3.74 -9.36
N TYR A 90 -22.58 -3.49 -8.66
CA TYR A 90 -21.53 -4.50 -8.47
C TYR A 90 -22.00 -5.75 -7.72
N GLU A 91 -22.86 -5.60 -6.71
CA GLU A 91 -23.36 -6.73 -5.90
C GLU A 91 -24.21 -7.71 -6.73
N GLU A 92 -25.18 -7.18 -7.47
CA GLU A 92 -26.01 -7.97 -8.38
C GLU A 92 -25.17 -8.65 -9.46
N TRP A 93 -24.20 -7.92 -10.01
CA TRP A 93 -23.25 -8.46 -10.99
C TRP A 93 -22.40 -9.60 -10.39
N LEU A 94 -21.86 -9.43 -9.19
CA LEU A 94 -21.02 -10.42 -8.54
C LEU A 94 -21.80 -11.70 -8.25
N LEU A 95 -23.01 -11.60 -7.70
CA LEU A 95 -23.88 -12.76 -7.44
C LEU A 95 -24.21 -13.51 -8.73
N ALA A 96 -24.64 -12.81 -9.77
CA ALA A 96 -24.93 -13.42 -11.07
C ALA A 96 -23.68 -14.08 -11.69
N ARG A 97 -22.50 -13.45 -11.53
CA ARG A 97 -21.24 -13.99 -12.04
C ARG A 97 -20.80 -15.24 -11.29
N LEU A 98 -20.93 -15.28 -9.96
CA LEU A 98 -20.62 -16.49 -9.18
C LEU A 98 -21.53 -17.66 -9.59
N GLU A 99 -22.83 -17.40 -9.77
CA GLU A 99 -23.78 -18.40 -10.25
C GLU A 99 -23.44 -18.90 -11.67
N GLU A 100 -23.16 -17.99 -12.61
CA GLU A 100 -22.75 -18.33 -13.98
C GLU A 100 -21.51 -19.23 -14.01
N LEU A 101 -20.57 -18.98 -13.12
CA LEU A 101 -19.32 -19.74 -12.99
C LEU A 101 -19.48 -21.05 -12.20
N GLY A 102 -20.68 -21.35 -11.69
CA GLY A 102 -20.93 -22.53 -10.86
C GLY A 102 -20.22 -22.49 -9.50
N ILE A 103 -19.90 -21.30 -9.01
CA ILE A 103 -19.26 -21.09 -7.71
C ILE A 103 -20.34 -21.06 -6.63
N GLU A 104 -20.18 -21.90 -5.62
CA GLU A 104 -21.15 -22.07 -4.55
C GLU A 104 -21.02 -20.96 -3.51
N ILE A 105 -22.14 -20.32 -3.16
CA ILE A 105 -22.18 -19.39 -2.02
C ILE A 105 -22.61 -20.18 -0.78
N GLN A 106 -21.70 -20.34 0.18
CA GLN A 106 -21.95 -21.08 1.42
C GLN A 106 -22.57 -20.14 2.47
N PRO A 107 -23.79 -20.43 2.97
CA PRO A 107 -24.39 -19.67 4.06
C PRO A 107 -23.52 -19.72 5.32
N VAL A 108 -23.54 -18.65 6.10
CA VAL A 108 -22.86 -18.64 7.40
C VAL A 108 -23.48 -19.75 8.29
N PRO A 109 -22.66 -20.61 8.92
CA PRO A 109 -23.20 -21.65 9.78
C PRO A 109 -23.98 -21.05 10.96
N ALA A 110 -24.98 -21.78 11.44
CA ALA A 110 -25.81 -21.36 12.57
C ALA A 110 -25.02 -21.38 13.88
N VAL A 111 -24.28 -20.30 14.15
CA VAL A 111 -23.43 -20.14 15.32
C VAL A 111 -24.07 -19.18 16.31
N HIS A 112 -24.14 -19.58 17.58
CA HIS A 112 -24.67 -18.72 18.63
C HIS A 112 -23.70 -17.56 18.90
N HIS A 113 -24.18 -16.31 18.91
CA HIS A 113 -23.33 -15.12 19.10
C HIS A 113 -22.44 -15.16 20.34
N MET A 114 -22.88 -15.82 21.41
CA MET A 114 -22.06 -16.01 22.62
C MET A 114 -20.79 -16.81 22.36
N GLU A 115 -20.75 -17.67 21.35
CA GLU A 115 -19.55 -18.41 21.00
C GLU A 115 -18.50 -17.50 20.37
N ILE A 116 -18.92 -16.63 19.45
CA ILE A 116 -18.06 -15.61 18.87
C ILE A 116 -17.56 -14.65 19.96
N ALA A 117 -18.45 -14.24 20.88
CA ALA A 117 -18.08 -13.38 22.01
C ALA A 117 -17.09 -14.05 22.97
N ARG A 118 -17.21 -15.36 23.22
CA ARG A 118 -16.22 -16.12 24.02
C ARG A 118 -14.87 -16.17 23.32
N ARG A 119 -14.84 -16.45 22.02
CA ARG A 119 -13.62 -16.46 21.20
C ARG A 119 -12.92 -15.10 21.26
N ALA A 120 -13.67 -14.02 21.05
CA ALA A 120 -13.18 -12.65 21.13
C ALA A 120 -12.64 -12.29 22.52
N SER A 121 -13.38 -12.66 23.58
CA SER A 121 -12.97 -12.42 24.98
C SER A 121 -11.68 -13.16 25.35
N ALA A 122 -11.53 -14.39 24.86
CA ALA A 122 -10.34 -15.20 25.02
C ALA A 122 -9.15 -14.71 24.18
N GLY A 123 -9.38 -13.83 23.19
CA GLY A 123 -8.34 -13.37 22.26
C GLY A 123 -7.79 -14.49 21.37
N ARG A 124 -8.63 -15.48 21.06
CA ARG A 124 -8.26 -16.60 20.20
C ARG A 124 -8.34 -16.17 18.74
N THR A 125 -7.39 -16.59 17.91
CA THR A 125 -7.43 -16.27 16.46
C THR A 125 -8.77 -16.67 15.86
N PRO A 126 -9.35 -15.91 14.91
CA PRO A 126 -8.82 -14.71 14.27
C PRO A 126 -9.10 -13.40 15.03
N PHE A 127 -9.44 -13.47 16.33
CA PHE A 127 -9.40 -12.30 17.21
C PHE A 127 -7.99 -12.09 17.75
N THR A 128 -7.10 -11.59 16.90
CA THR A 128 -5.75 -11.23 17.32
C THR A 128 -5.78 -9.94 18.12
N ARG A 129 -5.10 -9.95 19.28
CA ARG A 129 -4.78 -8.71 19.99
C ARG A 129 -3.66 -8.02 19.22
N ASN A 130 -3.89 -6.79 18.79
CA ASN A 130 -2.79 -5.98 18.31
C ASN A 130 -1.83 -5.68 19.48
N LYS A 131 -0.66 -5.12 19.17
CA LYS A 131 0.39 -4.81 20.16
C LYS A 131 -0.06 -3.78 21.23
N GLU A 132 -1.15 -3.05 20.98
CA GLU A 132 -1.78 -2.08 21.90
C GLU A 132 -2.78 -2.75 22.86
N GLY A 133 -2.95 -4.08 22.77
CA GLY A 133 -3.95 -4.81 23.54
C GLY A 133 -5.39 -4.59 23.04
N LYS A 134 -5.58 -3.91 21.91
CA LYS A 134 -6.88 -3.78 21.24
C LYS A 134 -7.08 -4.98 20.32
N THR A 135 -8.19 -5.66 20.50
CA THR A 135 -8.61 -6.73 19.59
C THR A 135 -8.97 -6.09 18.24
N LYS A 136 -8.34 -6.53 17.14
CA LYS A 136 -8.87 -6.27 15.80
C LYS A 136 -10.26 -6.91 15.72
N ASP A 137 -11.18 -6.30 14.98
CA ASP A 137 -12.49 -6.92 14.74
C ASP A 137 -12.33 -8.17 13.86
N GLY A 138 -12.10 -9.31 14.50
CA GLY A 138 -12.00 -10.63 13.88
C GLY A 138 -13.34 -11.34 13.73
N TYR A 139 -14.47 -10.62 13.85
CA TYR A 139 -15.79 -11.23 13.75
C TYR A 139 -16.02 -11.88 12.39
N ARG A 140 -15.70 -11.17 11.31
CA ARG A 140 -15.88 -11.67 9.94
C ARG A 140 -14.94 -12.84 9.65
N ASP A 141 -13.67 -12.70 10.01
CA ASP A 141 -12.69 -13.79 9.89
C ASP A 141 -13.12 -15.03 10.71
N THR A 142 -13.76 -14.84 11.86
CA THR A 142 -14.31 -15.94 12.66
C THR A 142 -15.44 -16.64 11.93
N LEU A 143 -16.32 -15.89 11.26
CA LEU A 143 -17.39 -16.50 10.46
C LEU A 143 -16.82 -17.28 9.26
N ILE A 144 -15.77 -16.78 8.62
CA ILE A 144 -15.04 -17.50 7.56
C ILE A 144 -14.48 -18.81 8.12
N TRP A 145 -13.76 -18.75 9.23
CA TRP A 145 -13.19 -19.94 9.87
C TRP A 145 -14.25 -20.98 10.25
N LEU A 146 -15.35 -20.56 10.87
CA LEU A 146 -16.43 -21.47 11.22
C LEU A 146 -17.11 -22.07 9.98
N THR A 147 -17.13 -21.33 8.87
CA THR A 147 -17.59 -21.85 7.57
C THR A 147 -16.64 -22.93 7.05
N VAL A 148 -15.31 -22.74 7.17
CA VAL A 148 -14.30 -23.77 6.81
C VAL A 148 -14.54 -25.06 7.60
N LEU A 149 -14.71 -24.96 8.92
CA LEU A 149 -14.99 -26.13 9.77
C LEU A 149 -16.31 -26.82 9.41
N ALA A 150 -17.36 -26.06 9.15
CA ALA A 150 -18.66 -26.61 8.76
C ALA A 150 -18.58 -27.37 7.44
N VAL A 151 -17.99 -26.75 6.41
CA VAL A 151 -17.81 -27.38 5.08
C VAL A 151 -16.96 -28.64 5.19
N ALA A 152 -15.87 -28.61 5.96
CA ALA A 152 -15.04 -29.80 6.18
C ALA A 152 -15.87 -30.92 6.82
N LYS A 153 -16.62 -30.65 7.89
CA LYS A 153 -17.44 -31.66 8.59
C LYS A 153 -18.54 -32.25 7.73
N GLU A 154 -19.17 -31.44 6.88
CA GLU A 154 -20.23 -31.86 5.97
C GLU A 154 -19.69 -32.70 4.79
N ASN A 155 -18.40 -32.57 4.47
CA ASN A 155 -17.73 -33.26 3.37
C ASN A 155 -16.53 -34.08 3.88
N PRO A 156 -16.75 -35.19 4.62
CA PRO A 156 -15.68 -35.95 5.28
C PRO A 156 -14.73 -36.69 4.32
N GLY A 157 -15.11 -36.85 3.04
CA GLY A 157 -14.29 -37.51 2.02
C GLY A 157 -13.51 -36.56 1.11
N ASP A 158 -13.55 -35.26 1.40
CA ASP A 158 -12.98 -34.20 0.59
C ASP A 158 -11.92 -33.42 1.38
N THR A 159 -10.96 -32.87 0.63
CA THR A 159 -9.92 -31.98 1.15
C THR A 159 -10.41 -30.54 1.04
N VAL A 160 -10.24 -29.75 2.08
CA VAL A 160 -10.67 -28.34 2.14
C VAL A 160 -9.45 -27.42 2.20
N TRP A 161 -9.44 -26.38 1.37
CA TRP A 161 -8.41 -25.37 1.37
C TRP A 161 -9.01 -24.01 1.69
N LEU A 162 -8.45 -23.30 2.67
CA LEU A 162 -8.66 -21.87 2.82
C LEU A 162 -7.64 -21.14 1.95
N ILE A 163 -8.12 -20.25 1.09
CA ILE A 163 -7.29 -19.32 0.31
C ILE A 163 -7.47 -17.93 0.89
N SER A 164 -6.43 -17.39 1.52
CA SER A 164 -6.47 -16.04 2.10
C SER A 164 -5.09 -15.45 2.27
N GLU A 165 -4.90 -14.20 1.85
CA GLU A 165 -3.66 -13.47 2.13
C GLU A 165 -3.52 -13.05 3.63
N ASN A 166 -4.60 -13.18 4.42
CA ASN A 166 -4.67 -12.76 5.83
C ASN A 166 -3.98 -13.74 6.80
N HIS A 167 -2.70 -13.98 6.55
CA HIS A 167 -1.83 -14.84 7.34
C HIS A 167 -1.61 -14.32 8.77
N THR A 168 -1.91 -13.05 9.07
CA THR A 168 -1.83 -12.53 10.45
C THR A 168 -2.94 -13.10 11.33
N ASP A 169 -4.12 -13.36 10.77
CA ASP A 169 -5.28 -13.84 11.53
C ASP A 169 -5.51 -15.36 11.35
N PHE A 170 -5.17 -15.92 10.19
CA PHE A 170 -5.31 -17.35 9.91
C PHE A 170 -3.99 -18.13 9.95
N GLY A 171 -2.88 -17.49 9.58
CA GLY A 171 -1.59 -18.12 9.40
C GLY A 171 -0.77 -18.24 10.68
N PRO A 172 0.38 -18.91 10.60
CA PRO A 172 1.26 -19.08 11.73
C PRO A 172 2.03 -17.76 11.96
N LYS A 173 2.86 -17.76 12.99
CA LYS A 173 3.77 -16.63 13.20
C LYS A 173 4.74 -16.56 12.02
N PRO A 174 5.11 -15.36 11.53
CA PRO A 174 6.07 -15.24 10.45
C PRO A 174 7.38 -15.99 10.75
N GLY A 175 7.76 -16.89 9.85
CA GLY A 175 8.89 -17.79 9.99
C GLY A 175 8.56 -19.20 10.49
N ASP A 176 7.35 -19.42 10.98
CA ASP A 176 6.87 -20.74 11.40
C ASP A 176 5.92 -21.36 10.34
N TRP A 177 6.16 -21.07 9.05
CA TRP A 177 5.20 -21.28 7.96
C TRP A 177 4.79 -22.74 7.76
N THR A 178 5.74 -23.68 7.85
CA THR A 178 5.48 -25.13 7.74
C THR A 178 5.91 -25.90 8.99
N GLY A 179 6.11 -25.17 10.09
CA GLY A 179 6.65 -25.70 11.34
C GLY A 179 7.61 -24.70 12.01
N PRO A 180 8.08 -24.99 13.24
CA PRO A 180 8.88 -24.04 14.00
C PRO A 180 10.19 -23.63 13.29
N ASN A 181 10.30 -22.36 12.90
CA ASN A 181 11.38 -21.78 12.11
C ASN A 181 11.63 -22.47 10.76
N THR A 182 10.60 -23.03 10.12
CA THR A 182 10.70 -23.72 8.83
C THR A 182 9.67 -23.22 7.81
N GLY A 183 10.02 -23.37 6.53
CA GLY A 183 9.19 -23.00 5.40
C GLY A 183 9.24 -21.51 5.04
N GLY A 184 8.52 -21.17 3.97
CA GLY A 184 8.25 -19.82 3.48
C GLY A 184 6.75 -19.55 3.43
N ARG A 185 6.37 -18.26 3.42
CA ARG A 185 4.98 -17.80 3.31
C ARG A 185 4.29 -18.34 2.06
N GLU A 186 5.07 -18.49 1.00
CA GLU A 186 4.61 -18.92 -0.32
C GLU A 186 4.62 -20.46 -0.48
N ASP A 187 4.96 -21.22 0.57
CA ASP A 187 4.84 -22.68 0.54
C ASP A 187 3.37 -23.11 0.40
N CYS A 188 3.13 -24.32 -0.10
CA CYS A 188 1.79 -24.88 -0.26
C CYS A 188 1.76 -26.36 0.18
N PRO A 189 1.07 -26.71 1.29
CA PRO A 189 0.36 -25.83 2.22
C PRO A 189 1.31 -25.11 3.21
N ILE A 190 0.81 -24.02 3.80
CA ILE A 190 1.33 -23.50 5.07
C ILE A 190 0.42 -23.92 6.24
N HIS A 191 0.94 -23.82 7.47
CA HIS A 191 0.19 -24.08 8.69
C HIS A 191 -0.81 -22.96 8.99
N PHE A 192 -1.84 -23.28 9.79
CA PHE A 192 -2.65 -22.26 10.43
C PHE A 192 -2.00 -21.76 11.73
N ALA A 193 -2.56 -20.71 12.33
CA ALA A 193 -2.23 -20.28 13.68
C ALA A 193 -2.45 -21.41 14.72
N ASP A 194 -1.64 -21.42 15.79
CA ASP A 194 -1.68 -22.43 16.86
C ASP A 194 -3.13 -22.73 17.36
N ASP A 195 -3.91 -21.69 17.66
CA ASP A 195 -5.31 -21.82 18.12
C ASP A 195 -6.25 -22.51 17.11
N LEU A 196 -5.98 -22.37 15.81
CA LEU A 196 -6.77 -22.97 14.73
C LEU A 196 -6.34 -24.40 14.49
N MET A 197 -5.03 -24.69 14.57
CA MET A 197 -4.51 -26.05 14.52
C MET A 197 -5.08 -26.90 15.68
N ASP A 198 -5.11 -26.36 16.90
CA ASP A 198 -5.73 -27.01 18.05
C ASP A 198 -7.24 -27.33 17.81
N GLU A 199 -7.95 -26.45 17.09
CA GLU A 199 -9.36 -26.69 16.71
C GLU A 199 -9.49 -27.77 15.64
N LEU A 200 -8.58 -27.81 14.65
CA LEU A 200 -8.56 -28.86 13.63
C LEU A 200 -8.26 -30.22 14.25
N ASP A 201 -7.25 -30.30 15.11
CA ASP A 201 -6.85 -31.53 15.81
C ASP A 201 -8.00 -32.05 16.69
N ALA A 202 -8.67 -31.17 17.44
CA ALA A 202 -9.79 -31.54 18.31
C ALA A 202 -10.99 -32.10 17.53
N GLU A 203 -11.12 -31.72 16.26
CA GLU A 203 -12.20 -32.14 15.36
C GLU A 203 -11.76 -33.24 14.38
N GLY A 204 -10.49 -33.66 14.41
CA GLY A 204 -9.91 -34.64 13.47
C GLY A 204 -9.92 -34.16 12.02
N LEU A 205 -9.53 -32.91 11.80
CA LEU A 205 -9.57 -32.22 10.50
C LEU A 205 -8.18 -31.79 10.00
N ASP A 206 -7.14 -32.00 10.79
CA ASP A 206 -5.77 -31.53 10.57
C ASP A 206 -5.11 -32.13 9.33
N ASP A 207 -5.50 -33.33 8.93
CA ASP A 207 -4.97 -34.03 7.76
C ASP A 207 -5.60 -33.59 6.42
N ARG A 208 -6.67 -32.79 6.46
CA ARG A 208 -7.50 -32.50 5.28
C ARG A 208 -7.96 -31.05 5.13
N VAL A 209 -7.69 -30.21 6.12
CA VAL A 209 -7.92 -28.76 6.03
C VAL A 209 -6.57 -28.07 5.90
N HIS A 210 -6.39 -27.33 4.82
CA HIS A 210 -5.10 -26.74 4.46
C HIS A 210 -5.24 -25.23 4.20
N TYR A 211 -4.11 -24.53 4.26
CA TYR A 211 -4.06 -23.08 4.09
C TYR A 211 -3.05 -22.69 3.01
N VAL A 212 -3.43 -21.71 2.18
CA VAL A 212 -2.58 -21.10 1.17
C VAL A 212 -2.87 -19.59 1.07
N VAL A 213 -1.82 -18.79 0.81
CA VAL A 213 -1.93 -17.33 0.90
C VAL A 213 -2.48 -16.65 -0.36
N SER A 214 -2.54 -17.33 -1.49
CA SER A 214 -2.98 -16.75 -2.77
C SER A 214 -3.65 -17.75 -3.69
N ALA A 215 -4.50 -17.24 -4.59
CA ALA A 215 -5.12 -18.04 -5.65
C ALA A 215 -4.09 -18.55 -6.66
N GLU A 216 -3.06 -17.75 -6.89
CA GLU A 216 -1.91 -18.01 -7.74
C GLU A 216 -1.12 -19.26 -7.32
N LEU A 217 -0.80 -19.38 -6.03
CA LEU A 217 -0.11 -20.55 -5.48
C LEU A 217 -1.03 -21.77 -5.51
N MET A 218 -2.30 -21.60 -5.15
CA MET A 218 -3.27 -22.70 -5.22
C MET A 218 -3.42 -23.25 -6.64
N GLU A 219 -3.49 -22.37 -7.64
CA GLU A 219 -3.58 -22.78 -9.05
C GLU A 219 -2.33 -23.55 -9.49
N GLN A 220 -1.13 -23.06 -9.15
CA GLN A 220 0.12 -23.72 -9.49
C GLN A 220 0.22 -25.09 -8.81
N HIS A 221 -0.17 -25.17 -7.54
CA HIS A 221 -0.21 -26.41 -6.78
C HIS A 221 -1.12 -27.45 -7.45
N LEU A 222 -2.38 -27.07 -7.76
CA LEU A 222 -3.31 -27.95 -8.48
C LEU A 222 -2.76 -28.35 -9.85
N ALA A 223 -2.24 -27.40 -10.63
CA ALA A 223 -1.66 -27.70 -11.93
C ALA A 223 -0.52 -28.72 -11.84
N SER A 224 0.34 -28.62 -10.82
CA SER A 224 1.43 -29.58 -10.59
C SER A 224 0.93 -30.97 -10.20
N GLN A 225 -0.25 -31.11 -9.60
CA GLN A 225 -0.84 -32.40 -9.29
C GLN A 225 -1.48 -33.08 -10.52
N PHE A 226 -2.14 -32.30 -11.37
CA PHE A 226 -2.91 -32.84 -12.51
C PHE A 226 -2.11 -32.91 -13.81
N ALA A 227 -1.05 -32.12 -13.94
CA ALA A 227 -0.13 -32.14 -15.07
C ALA A 227 1.34 -32.18 -14.61
N PRO A 228 1.72 -33.15 -13.74
CA PRO A 228 3.02 -33.16 -13.07
C PRO A 228 4.18 -33.30 -14.06
N ILE A 229 5.28 -32.63 -13.72
CA ILE A 229 6.60 -32.88 -14.28
C ILE A 229 7.40 -33.59 -13.20
N ALA A 230 7.90 -34.80 -13.49
CA ALA A 230 8.77 -35.51 -12.56
C ALA A 230 10.07 -34.73 -12.32
N ASP A 231 10.62 -34.77 -11.11
CA ASP A 231 11.80 -33.98 -10.72
C ASP A 231 12.97 -34.14 -11.72
N SER A 232 13.25 -35.37 -12.17
CA SER A 232 14.31 -35.65 -13.15
C SER A 232 14.07 -35.02 -14.53
N ASP A 233 12.81 -34.83 -14.90
CA ASP A 233 12.43 -34.18 -16.16
C ASP A 233 12.41 -32.66 -15.99
N LEU A 234 12.02 -32.17 -14.80
CA LEU A 234 12.09 -30.76 -14.45
C LEU A 234 13.54 -30.27 -14.47
N ASP A 235 14.46 -31.04 -13.89
CA ASP A 235 15.90 -30.75 -13.94
C ASP A 235 16.43 -30.62 -15.38
N GLN A 236 15.95 -31.49 -16.28
CA GLN A 236 16.32 -31.43 -17.71
C GLN A 236 15.73 -30.20 -18.41
N LEU A 237 14.48 -29.84 -18.10
CA LEU A 237 13.84 -28.65 -18.65
C LEU A 237 14.51 -27.37 -18.13
N VAL A 238 14.85 -27.32 -16.85
CA VAL A 238 15.60 -26.21 -16.23
C VAL A 238 16.97 -26.07 -16.86
N ALA A 239 17.66 -27.17 -17.17
CA ALA A 239 18.96 -27.13 -17.86
C ALA A 239 18.90 -26.53 -19.28
N ALA A 240 17.72 -26.44 -19.89
CA ALA A 240 17.51 -25.79 -21.19
C ALA A 240 17.22 -24.28 -21.07
N ILE A 241 17.02 -23.75 -19.86
CA ILE A 241 16.77 -22.33 -19.62
C ILE A 241 18.07 -21.53 -19.79
N ASP A 242 17.97 -20.38 -20.45
CA ASP A 242 19.01 -19.35 -20.37
C ASP A 242 19.01 -18.67 -19.00
N MET A 243 19.87 -19.17 -18.10
CA MET A 243 20.00 -18.68 -16.73
C MET A 243 20.46 -17.23 -16.63
N THR A 244 21.19 -16.70 -17.63
CA THR A 244 21.55 -15.28 -17.67
C THR A 244 20.31 -14.42 -17.90
N THR A 245 19.44 -14.84 -18.82
CA THR A 245 18.15 -14.15 -19.04
C THR A 245 17.24 -14.23 -17.82
N LEU A 246 17.17 -15.40 -17.17
CA LEU A 246 16.36 -15.59 -15.96
C LEU A 246 16.86 -14.72 -14.78
N ALA A 247 18.17 -14.72 -14.52
CA ALA A 247 18.79 -13.91 -13.48
C ALA A 247 18.62 -12.40 -13.71
N GLY A 248 18.76 -11.95 -14.96
CA GLY A 248 18.50 -10.56 -15.33
C GLY A 248 17.04 -10.13 -15.10
N LYS A 249 16.08 -11.02 -15.39
CA LYS A 249 14.66 -10.78 -15.08
C LYS A 249 14.40 -10.72 -13.57
N LEU A 250 14.99 -11.63 -12.78
CA LEU A 250 14.88 -11.60 -11.32
C LEU A 250 15.33 -10.25 -10.76
N MET A 251 16.52 -9.80 -11.17
CA MET A 251 17.09 -8.53 -10.72
C MET A 251 16.11 -7.38 -11.01
N TYR A 252 15.63 -7.27 -12.24
CA TYR A 252 14.69 -6.23 -12.63
C TYR A 252 13.38 -6.27 -11.84
N LEU A 253 12.80 -7.46 -11.65
CA LEU A 253 11.54 -7.64 -10.92
C LEU A 253 11.68 -7.45 -9.41
N SER A 254 12.91 -7.53 -8.88
CA SER A 254 13.20 -7.30 -7.47
C SER A 254 13.29 -5.82 -7.12
N LEU A 255 13.71 -4.97 -8.05
CA LEU A 255 13.87 -3.53 -7.82
C LEU A 255 12.53 -2.85 -7.51
N GLY A 256 12.53 -1.97 -6.51
CA GLY A 256 11.36 -1.25 -6.04
C GLY A 256 10.39 -2.08 -5.22
N ARG A 257 10.74 -3.33 -4.91
CA ARG A 257 9.89 -4.22 -4.12
C ARG A 257 9.94 -3.84 -2.64
N TYR A 258 8.77 -3.57 -2.07
CA TYR A 258 8.61 -3.42 -0.62
C TYR A 258 8.74 -4.77 0.09
N LEU A 259 9.48 -4.75 1.19
CA LEU A 259 9.70 -5.90 2.06
C LEU A 259 8.81 -5.80 3.30
N ASP A 260 8.21 -6.93 3.69
CA ASP A 260 7.71 -7.09 5.04
C ASP A 260 8.90 -7.14 6.02
N PRO A 261 9.03 -6.17 6.94
CA PRO A 261 10.14 -6.16 7.90
C PRO A 261 10.22 -7.42 8.78
N LEU A 262 9.12 -8.15 8.95
CA LEU A 262 9.09 -9.43 9.67
C LEU A 262 9.63 -10.57 8.81
N ALA A 263 9.06 -10.80 7.62
CA ALA A 263 9.48 -11.87 6.73
C ALA A 263 10.94 -11.72 6.26
N ALA A 264 11.37 -10.49 5.95
CA ALA A 264 12.75 -10.18 5.56
C ALA A 264 13.70 -10.05 6.77
N ALA A 265 13.21 -10.27 8.00
CA ALA A 265 13.94 -10.12 9.25
C ALA A 265 14.81 -8.84 9.29
N LEU A 266 14.22 -7.70 8.93
CA LEU A 266 14.92 -6.41 8.94
C LEU A 266 15.28 -6.02 10.39
N PRO A 267 16.20 -5.07 10.63
CA PRO A 267 16.49 -4.59 11.98
C PRO A 267 15.23 -4.14 12.74
N ALA A 268 15.22 -4.30 14.06
CA ALA A 268 14.10 -3.85 14.88
C ALA A 268 13.93 -2.32 14.82
N GLY A 269 12.70 -1.85 14.66
CA GLY A 269 12.38 -0.43 14.48
C GLY A 269 12.34 0.03 13.01
N VAL A 270 12.65 -0.86 12.07
CA VAL A 270 12.35 -0.66 10.65
C VAL A 270 10.86 -0.83 10.41
N LEU A 271 10.29 0.15 9.70
CA LEU A 271 8.87 0.25 9.39
C LEU A 271 8.59 -0.07 7.92
N ALA A 272 9.55 0.18 7.04
CA ALA A 272 9.52 -0.23 5.65
C ALA A 272 10.93 -0.52 5.15
N GLY A 273 11.06 -1.47 4.22
CA GLY A 273 12.26 -1.68 3.44
C GLY A 273 11.89 -1.79 1.97
N GLU A 274 12.73 -1.27 1.07
CA GLU A 274 12.57 -1.36 -0.37
C GLU A 274 13.87 -1.88 -0.98
N ILE A 275 13.77 -2.85 -1.89
CA ILE A 275 14.94 -3.34 -2.63
C ILE A 275 15.34 -2.26 -3.66
N ILE A 276 16.53 -1.70 -3.50
CA ILE A 276 17.13 -0.71 -4.41
C ILE A 276 18.23 -1.28 -5.29
N GLY A 277 18.71 -2.48 -4.96
CA GLY A 277 19.71 -3.23 -5.72
C GLY A 277 19.54 -4.73 -5.52
N ALA A 278 19.86 -5.52 -6.54
CA ALA A 278 19.87 -6.97 -6.44
C ALA A 278 21.06 -7.51 -7.24
N HIS A 279 21.81 -8.44 -6.65
CA HIS A 279 22.92 -9.09 -7.33
C HIS A 279 22.39 -10.10 -8.36
N GLU A 280 23.07 -10.19 -9.50
CA GLU A 280 22.73 -11.20 -10.50
C GLU A 280 23.12 -12.59 -9.99
N GLN A 281 22.14 -13.48 -9.84
CA GLN A 281 22.32 -14.81 -9.28
C GLN A 281 22.08 -15.87 -10.35
N GLN A 282 23.14 -16.53 -10.82
CA GLN A 282 23.03 -17.57 -11.86
C GLN A 282 23.00 -19.00 -11.29
N ASP A 283 23.53 -19.19 -10.08
CA ASP A 283 23.59 -20.49 -9.38
C ASP A 283 22.64 -20.53 -8.17
N GLY A 284 22.35 -21.72 -7.65
CA GLY A 284 21.59 -21.87 -6.39
C GLY A 284 20.07 -21.77 -6.54
N TRP A 285 19.55 -21.83 -7.77
CA TRP A 285 18.13 -21.91 -8.05
C TRP A 285 17.58 -23.29 -7.71
N THR A 286 16.45 -23.32 -7.03
CA THR A 286 15.65 -24.53 -6.82
C THR A 286 14.30 -24.35 -7.48
N PHE A 287 13.87 -25.33 -8.27
CA PHE A 287 12.55 -25.34 -8.90
C PHE A 287 11.68 -26.43 -8.30
N SER A 288 10.40 -26.15 -8.13
CA SER A 288 9.43 -27.07 -7.55
C SER A 288 8.05 -26.89 -8.19
N GLU A 289 7.15 -27.83 -7.92
CA GLU A 289 5.78 -27.83 -8.46
C GLU A 289 5.74 -27.69 -10.00
N GLY A 290 6.60 -28.41 -10.72
CA GLY A 290 6.62 -28.38 -12.17
C GLY A 290 5.30 -28.87 -12.79
N ALA A 291 4.68 -28.04 -13.62
CA ALA A 291 3.40 -28.33 -14.26
C ALA A 291 3.48 -28.13 -15.78
N ARG A 292 3.01 -29.11 -16.55
CA ARG A 292 2.85 -28.96 -18.02
C ARG A 292 1.66 -28.04 -18.32
N ARG A 293 1.84 -27.14 -19.29
CA ARG A 293 0.80 -26.22 -19.80
C ARG A 293 0.45 -26.51 -21.26
N GLY A 294 0.44 -27.79 -21.64
CA GLY A 294 0.18 -28.21 -23.02
C GLY A 294 1.22 -27.64 -23.99
N ASP A 295 0.75 -27.08 -25.10
CA ASP A 295 1.60 -26.48 -26.13
C ASP A 295 2.20 -25.13 -25.70
N GLU A 296 1.72 -24.52 -24.60
CA GLU A 296 2.25 -23.26 -24.07
C GLU A 296 3.57 -23.45 -23.30
N GLY A 297 3.96 -24.71 -23.02
CA GLY A 297 5.19 -25.07 -22.33
C GLY A 297 4.94 -25.58 -20.92
N TRP A 298 5.62 -25.00 -19.92
CA TRP A 298 5.53 -25.45 -18.53
C TRP A 298 5.71 -24.28 -17.55
N THR A 299 5.22 -24.48 -16.34
CA THR A 299 5.41 -23.55 -15.22
C THR A 299 6.03 -24.27 -14.03
N ALA A 300 6.74 -23.54 -13.18
CA ALA A 300 7.23 -24.02 -11.90
C ALA A 300 7.34 -22.87 -10.91
N GLN A 301 7.35 -23.21 -9.63
CA GLN A 301 7.85 -22.31 -8.60
C GLN A 301 9.38 -22.32 -8.63
N PHE A 302 10.00 -21.20 -8.24
CA PHE A 302 11.43 -21.11 -8.01
C PHE A 302 11.72 -20.48 -6.65
N ALA A 303 12.85 -20.85 -6.08
CA ALA A 303 13.47 -20.14 -4.99
C ALA A 303 14.98 -19.99 -5.24
N VAL A 304 15.53 -18.83 -4.89
CA VAL A 304 16.96 -18.55 -5.05
C VAL A 304 17.43 -17.54 -4.01
N ASP A 305 18.55 -17.85 -3.36
CA ASP A 305 19.14 -16.97 -2.36
C ASP A 305 19.94 -15.87 -3.09
N THR A 306 19.52 -14.62 -2.92
CA THR A 306 20.03 -13.45 -3.66
C THR A 306 20.48 -12.38 -2.69
N GLU A 307 21.69 -11.85 -2.90
CA GLU A 307 22.15 -10.66 -2.21
C GLU A 307 21.42 -9.43 -2.76
N VAL A 308 20.79 -8.65 -1.88
CA VAL A 308 20.04 -7.45 -2.23
C VAL A 308 20.47 -6.28 -1.37
N ASP A 309 20.44 -5.09 -1.97
CA ASP A 309 20.59 -3.81 -1.28
C ASP A 309 19.21 -3.25 -0.98
N ILE A 310 19.00 -2.92 0.29
CA ILE A 310 17.71 -2.50 0.82
C ILE A 310 17.83 -1.10 1.37
N GLU A 311 17.02 -0.18 0.89
CA GLU A 311 16.79 1.09 1.56
C GLU A 311 15.76 0.86 2.67
N ILE A 312 16.13 1.17 3.92
CA ILE A 312 15.22 1.03 5.05
C ILE A 312 14.76 2.40 5.58
N ALA A 313 13.48 2.47 5.93
CA ALA A 313 12.87 3.59 6.63
C ALA A 313 12.41 3.15 8.02
N GLY A 314 12.74 3.94 9.05
CA GLY A 314 12.45 3.62 10.45
C GLY A 314 12.73 4.80 11.38
N ALA A 315 13.06 4.53 12.64
CA ALA A 315 13.45 5.58 13.60
C ALA A 315 14.55 6.51 13.02
N PRO A 316 14.68 7.78 13.45
CA PRO A 316 15.50 8.82 12.79
C PRO A 316 16.99 8.52 12.57
N TRP A 317 17.50 7.44 13.16
CA TRP A 317 18.89 6.97 13.12
C TRP A 317 19.04 5.59 12.42
N LEU A 318 17.96 5.03 11.89
CA LEU A 318 17.93 3.75 11.19
C LEU A 318 17.88 3.90 9.65
N GLY A 319 17.90 5.12 9.11
CA GLY A 319 17.94 5.31 7.66
C GLY A 319 19.31 4.93 7.08
N GLY A 320 19.31 4.16 6.00
CA GLY A 320 20.53 3.75 5.31
C GLY A 320 20.30 2.59 4.33
N GLU A 321 21.33 2.30 3.55
CA GLU A 321 21.39 1.13 2.68
C GLU A 321 21.88 -0.08 3.50
N HIS A 322 21.19 -1.20 3.34
CA HIS A 322 21.47 -2.45 4.01
C HIS A 322 21.58 -3.58 2.99
N THR A 323 22.76 -4.16 2.88
CA THR A 323 22.97 -5.35 2.05
C THR A 323 22.65 -6.61 2.84
N LYS A 324 21.89 -7.53 2.25
CA LYS A 324 21.47 -8.78 2.89
C LYS A 324 21.16 -9.86 1.86
N ILE A 325 21.37 -11.13 2.21
CA ILE A 325 20.89 -12.26 1.43
C ILE A 325 19.44 -12.55 1.80
N LEU A 326 18.55 -12.47 0.82
CA LEU A 326 17.16 -12.90 0.93
C LEU A 326 16.90 -14.09 0.01
N ARG A 327 16.07 -15.01 0.45
CA ARG A 327 15.47 -16.01 -0.42
C ARG A 327 14.38 -15.36 -1.24
N MET A 328 14.64 -15.20 -2.53
CA MET A 328 13.68 -14.72 -3.51
C MET A 328 12.84 -15.91 -3.97
N ILE A 329 11.52 -15.79 -3.89
CA ILE A 329 10.56 -16.85 -4.23
C ILE A 329 9.63 -16.32 -5.30
N GLY A 330 9.28 -17.14 -6.28
CA GLY A 330 8.37 -16.74 -7.33
C GLY A 330 7.98 -17.88 -8.25
N ARG A 331 7.40 -17.52 -9.41
CA ARG A 331 6.98 -18.47 -10.44
C ARG A 331 7.55 -18.08 -11.79
N VAL A 332 7.76 -19.09 -12.61
CA VAL A 332 8.25 -18.92 -13.97
C VAL A 332 7.34 -19.68 -14.94
N ALA A 333 7.10 -19.08 -16.11
CA ALA A 333 6.50 -19.74 -17.26
C ALA A 333 7.54 -19.84 -18.38
N VAL A 334 7.71 -21.03 -18.94
CA VAL A 334 8.78 -21.35 -19.90
C VAL A 334 8.17 -22.04 -21.11
N SER A 335 8.58 -21.63 -22.31
CA SER A 335 8.13 -22.25 -23.56
C SER A 335 8.66 -23.68 -23.70
N PRO A 336 8.10 -24.49 -24.63
CA PRO A 336 8.63 -25.82 -24.93
C PRO A 336 10.12 -25.82 -25.31
N GLU A 337 10.62 -24.72 -25.89
CA GLU A 337 12.01 -24.53 -26.33
C GLU A 337 12.93 -23.96 -25.24
N GLY A 338 12.44 -23.72 -24.02
CA GLY A 338 13.24 -23.19 -22.91
C GLY A 338 13.29 -21.66 -22.81
N ALA A 339 12.47 -20.93 -23.58
CA ALA A 339 12.41 -19.46 -23.49
C ALA A 339 11.54 -19.00 -22.30
N ILE A 340 12.00 -18.02 -21.53
CA ILE A 340 11.20 -17.44 -20.44
C ILE A 340 10.05 -16.60 -21.01
N LEU A 341 8.82 -17.09 -20.84
CA LEU A 341 7.59 -16.42 -21.27
C LEU A 341 7.15 -15.37 -20.26
N ASP A 342 7.15 -15.74 -18.97
CA ASP A 342 6.78 -14.87 -17.87
C ASP A 342 7.52 -15.25 -16.59
N MET A 343 7.63 -14.30 -15.67
CA MET A 343 8.25 -14.49 -14.37
C MET A 343 7.66 -13.51 -13.36
N THR A 344 7.33 -14.02 -12.18
CA THR A 344 6.90 -13.21 -11.04
C THR A 344 7.82 -13.44 -9.86
N VAL A 345 8.02 -12.40 -9.05
CA VAL A 345 8.60 -12.51 -7.71
C VAL A 345 7.45 -12.37 -6.74
N ASP A 346 7.13 -13.46 -6.04
CA ASP A 346 5.99 -13.55 -5.13
C ASP A 346 6.41 -13.22 -3.70
N GLY A 347 7.66 -13.53 -3.31
CA GLY A 347 8.17 -13.32 -1.96
C GLY A 347 9.67 -13.00 -1.89
N ALA A 348 10.07 -12.39 -0.79
CA ALA A 348 11.47 -12.17 -0.42
C ALA A 348 11.62 -12.30 1.10
N GLU A 349 12.31 -13.34 1.54
CA GLU A 349 12.37 -13.71 2.95
C GLU A 349 13.80 -13.85 3.46
N ALA A 350 14.02 -13.62 4.75
CA ALA A 350 15.31 -13.92 5.37
C ALA A 350 15.56 -15.43 5.41
N LEU A 351 16.82 -15.85 5.33
CA LEU A 351 17.18 -17.27 5.47
C LEU A 351 16.83 -17.81 6.87
N PRO A 352 16.63 -19.14 7.04
CA PRO A 352 16.30 -19.73 8.33
C PRO A 352 17.33 -19.46 9.44
N ASP A 353 18.60 -19.34 9.08
CA ASP A 353 19.73 -19.09 9.98
C ASP A 353 20.02 -17.59 10.21
N ASP A 354 19.15 -16.71 9.72
CA ASP A 354 19.31 -15.27 9.87
C ASP A 354 19.39 -14.82 11.35
N PRO A 355 20.45 -14.09 11.75
CA PRO A 355 20.64 -13.68 13.14
C PRO A 355 19.50 -12.79 13.70
N GLU A 356 18.87 -11.97 12.87
CA GLU A 356 17.76 -11.10 13.29
C GLU A 356 16.45 -11.89 13.46
N ARG A 357 16.23 -13.01 12.74
CA ARG A 357 15.13 -13.95 13.07
C ARG A 357 15.27 -14.44 14.51
N ALA A 358 16.44 -14.96 14.87
CA ALA A 358 16.71 -15.45 16.23
C ALA A 358 16.64 -14.33 17.30
N ARG A 359 17.12 -13.12 16.97
CA ARG A 359 17.07 -11.97 17.87
C ARG A 359 15.64 -11.47 18.11
N ARG A 360 14.79 -11.51 17.08
CA ARG A 360 13.37 -11.13 17.17
C ARG A 360 12.57 -12.16 17.95
N ALA A 361 12.83 -13.45 17.76
CA ALA A 361 12.24 -14.51 18.60
C ALA A 361 12.50 -14.25 20.10
N ARG A 362 13.77 -13.99 20.47
CA ARG A 362 14.16 -13.64 21.85
C ARG A 362 13.52 -12.36 22.37
N ARG A 363 13.40 -11.31 21.54
CA ARG A 363 12.76 -10.04 21.96
C ARG A 363 11.26 -10.19 22.20
N ARG A 364 10.56 -11.00 21.41
CA ARG A 364 9.13 -11.26 21.60
C ARG A 364 8.85 -11.97 22.93
N GLU A 365 9.74 -12.86 23.37
CA GLU A 365 9.65 -13.47 24.71
C GLU A 365 9.81 -12.45 25.85
N LEU A 366 10.54 -11.34 25.60
CA LEU A 366 10.80 -10.27 26.58
C LEU A 366 9.72 -9.15 26.56
N ASP A 367 9.09 -8.88 25.42
CA ASP A 367 8.08 -7.80 25.24
C ASP A 367 6.73 -8.09 25.91
N VAL A 368 6.52 -9.29 26.48
CA VAL A 368 5.36 -9.59 27.34
C VAL A 368 5.39 -8.76 28.65
N GLY A 369 6.45 -7.96 28.90
CA GLY A 369 6.68 -7.23 30.15
C GLY A 369 6.69 -5.69 30.13
N PHE A 370 6.77 -4.98 28.99
CA PHE A 370 6.89 -3.51 29.00
C PHE A 370 6.18 -2.84 27.80
N GLY A 371 5.10 -2.09 28.08
CA GLY A 371 4.28 -1.39 27.07
C GLY A 371 4.94 -0.16 26.43
N SER A 372 4.69 0.07 25.14
CA SER A 372 5.42 1.04 24.31
C SER A 372 4.56 2.19 23.74
N ALA A 373 4.11 3.12 24.60
CA ALA A 373 3.45 4.36 24.14
C ALA A 373 4.38 5.31 23.35
N ALA A 374 5.70 5.18 23.51
CA ALA A 374 6.69 6.02 22.80
C ALA A 374 6.94 5.57 21.34
N ALA A 375 6.71 4.28 21.02
CA ALA A 375 6.83 3.77 19.66
C ALA A 375 5.63 4.20 18.80
N GLU A 376 4.45 4.31 19.40
CA GLU A 376 3.19 4.67 18.74
C GLU A 376 3.12 6.13 18.28
N ALA A 377 3.61 7.07 19.11
CA ALA A 377 3.65 8.48 18.73
C ALA A 377 4.56 8.72 17.52
N LEU A 378 5.61 7.92 17.37
CA LEU A 378 6.52 7.98 16.22
C LEU A 378 5.89 7.33 14.97
N ASN A 379 5.11 6.26 15.14
CA ASN A 379 4.56 5.47 14.04
C ASN A 379 3.36 6.15 13.36
N ALA A 380 2.46 6.79 14.12
CA ALA A 380 1.34 7.54 13.56
C ALA A 380 1.81 8.80 12.81
N ASP A 381 2.73 9.55 13.39
CA ASP A 381 3.33 10.75 12.78
C ASP A 381 4.15 10.40 11.52
N LEU A 382 4.83 9.24 11.50
CA LEU A 382 5.58 8.79 10.32
C LEU A 382 4.69 8.24 9.21
N MET A 383 3.61 7.51 9.51
CA MET A 383 2.66 7.05 8.50
C MET A 383 1.90 8.22 7.86
N THR A 384 1.61 9.28 8.63
CA THR A 384 1.11 10.55 8.07
C THR A 384 2.16 11.20 7.15
N ARG A 385 3.45 11.10 7.45
CA ARG A 385 4.54 11.64 6.61
C ARG A 385 4.79 10.83 5.34
N ILE A 386 4.69 9.50 5.39
CA ILE A 386 4.82 8.61 4.23
C ILE A 386 3.61 8.80 3.29
N ALA A 387 2.40 8.90 3.85
CA ALA A 387 1.20 9.25 3.07
C ALA A 387 1.27 10.68 2.47
N ALA A 388 1.90 11.62 3.19
CA ALA A 388 2.17 12.97 2.72
C ALA A 388 3.30 13.06 1.66
N GLN A 389 4.23 12.11 1.63
CA GLN A 389 5.33 12.10 0.65
C GLN A 389 4.87 11.62 -0.74
N TYR A 390 3.76 10.88 -0.83
CA TYR A 390 3.34 10.21 -2.07
C TYR A 390 1.93 10.59 -2.58
N ASN A 391 1.27 11.65 -2.07
CA ASN A 391 -0.01 12.13 -2.64
C ASN A 391 -0.22 13.66 -2.58
N GLY A 392 0.15 14.36 -3.66
CA GLY A 392 -0.49 15.60 -4.13
C GLY A 392 -0.21 16.95 -3.41
N PRO A 393 -0.47 18.09 -4.08
CA PRO A 393 0.07 19.42 -3.76
C PRO A 393 -0.45 20.14 -2.48
N ASN A 394 -1.28 19.52 -1.64
CA ASN A 394 -1.88 20.19 -0.47
C ASN A 394 -1.14 19.96 0.86
N VAL A 395 -0.10 19.14 0.86
CA VAL A 395 0.66 18.71 2.05
C VAL A 395 1.42 19.86 2.72
N MET A 396 1.92 20.84 1.95
CA MET A 396 2.69 21.96 2.49
C MET A 396 1.86 22.85 3.44
N SER A 397 0.56 23.01 3.14
CA SER A 397 -0.38 23.83 3.91
C SER A 397 -0.72 23.25 5.30
N GLU A 398 -0.62 21.92 5.47
CA GLU A 398 -0.83 21.25 6.75
C GLU A 398 0.46 21.20 7.57
N ILE A 399 1.61 21.03 6.92
CA ILE A 399 2.92 21.09 7.57
C ILE A 399 3.19 22.50 8.15
N LEU A 400 2.80 23.56 7.43
CA LEU A 400 2.89 24.96 7.88
C LEU A 400 2.00 25.29 9.10
N LYS A 401 0.96 24.49 9.36
CA LYS A 401 0.10 24.62 10.55
C LYS A 401 0.67 23.87 11.77
N SER A 402 1.63 22.99 11.57
CA SER A 402 2.29 22.29 12.67
C SER A 402 3.23 23.25 13.41
N GLN A 403 3.12 23.34 14.74
CA GLN A 403 3.92 24.26 15.57
C GLN A 403 5.39 23.79 15.77
N ASN A 404 5.90 22.87 14.94
CA ASN A 404 7.18 22.22 15.16
C ASN A 404 8.32 22.89 14.36
N SER A 405 8.95 23.88 14.98
CA SER A 405 9.98 24.76 14.39
C SER A 405 11.22 24.03 13.85
N ASP A 406 11.61 22.91 14.48
CA ASP A 406 12.78 22.13 14.09
C ASP A 406 12.57 21.30 12.83
N LEU A 407 11.32 20.88 12.59
CA LEU A 407 10.95 20.15 11.38
C LEU A 407 10.95 21.08 10.16
N MET A 408 10.39 22.28 10.35
CA MET A 408 10.30 23.32 9.33
C MET A 408 11.68 23.77 8.83
N THR A 409 12.65 23.88 9.74
CA THR A 409 14.02 24.27 9.41
C THR A 409 14.74 23.24 8.54
N ARG A 410 14.49 21.94 8.78
CA ARG A 410 15.11 20.85 8.01
C ARG A 410 14.49 20.70 6.62
N ILE A 411 13.17 20.84 6.51
CA ILE A 411 12.46 20.78 5.23
C ILE A 411 12.85 21.97 4.34
N ALA A 412 12.99 23.18 4.90
CA ALA A 412 13.43 24.36 4.17
C ALA A 412 14.89 24.26 3.68
N ALA A 413 15.76 23.52 4.39
CA ALA A 413 17.12 23.26 3.95
C ALA A 413 17.20 22.24 2.80
N GLN A 414 16.16 21.42 2.62
CA GLN A 414 16.14 20.32 1.66
C GLN A 414 15.45 20.67 0.32
N TYR A 415 14.54 21.65 0.31
CA TYR A 415 13.76 22.03 -0.88
C TYR A 415 14.08 23.46 -1.36
N ASN A 416 15.04 23.57 -2.29
CA ASN A 416 15.45 24.82 -2.96
C ASN A 416 14.48 25.26 -4.09
N GLY A 417 13.20 25.47 -3.78
CA GLY A 417 12.18 25.86 -4.76
C GLY A 417 11.57 27.25 -4.51
N PRO A 418 11.35 28.09 -5.55
CA PRO A 418 10.78 29.45 -5.37
C PRO A 418 9.36 29.46 -4.74
N ASN A 419 8.58 28.39 -4.88
CA ASN A 419 7.25 28.28 -4.27
C ASN A 419 7.30 28.09 -2.75
N VAL A 420 8.33 27.43 -2.22
CA VAL A 420 8.51 27.16 -0.77
C VAL A 420 8.75 28.45 0.00
N MET A 421 9.53 29.37 -0.57
CA MET A 421 9.81 30.67 0.04
C MET A 421 8.55 31.52 0.16
N SER A 422 7.67 31.49 -0.86
CA SER A 422 6.42 32.27 -0.89
C SER A 422 5.40 31.87 0.16
N GLU A 423 5.37 30.60 0.58
CA GLU A 423 4.50 30.13 1.65
C GLU A 423 5.09 30.36 3.04
N ILE A 424 6.42 30.24 3.18
CA ILE A 424 7.12 30.58 4.42
C ILE A 424 6.96 32.07 4.76
N LEU A 425 7.00 32.94 3.75
CA LEU A 425 6.78 34.39 3.90
C LEU A 425 5.36 34.76 4.35
N LYS A 426 4.38 33.90 4.10
CA LYS A 426 2.99 34.05 4.59
C LYS A 426 2.81 33.52 6.02
N SER A 427 3.76 32.73 6.51
CA SER A 427 3.74 32.27 7.91
C SER A 427 4.18 33.42 8.82
N GLN A 428 3.39 33.78 9.82
CA GLN A 428 3.67 34.90 10.74
C GLN A 428 4.82 34.61 11.73
N ASN A 429 5.72 33.68 11.41
CA ASN A 429 6.75 33.18 12.33
C ASN A 429 8.09 33.91 12.14
N SER A 430 8.27 35.01 12.89
CA SER A 430 9.42 35.93 12.81
C SER A 430 10.78 35.29 13.12
N ASP A 431 10.82 34.27 13.98
CA ASP A 431 12.06 33.59 14.37
C ASP A 431 12.59 32.66 13.26
N LEU A 432 11.69 31.98 12.55
CA LEU A 432 12.03 31.11 11.43
C LEU A 432 12.62 31.94 10.27
N MET A 433 12.00 33.09 9.98
CA MET A 433 12.43 34.04 8.96
C MET A 433 13.84 34.59 9.23
N THR A 434 14.15 34.89 10.49
CA THR A 434 15.47 35.43 10.90
C THR A 434 16.58 34.39 10.71
N ARG A 435 16.30 33.11 11.02
CA ARG A 435 17.28 32.02 10.88
C ARG A 435 17.55 31.65 9.43
N ILE A 436 16.52 31.63 8.59
CA ILE A 436 16.66 31.36 7.16
C ILE A 436 17.39 32.53 6.45
N ALA A 437 17.08 33.78 6.81
CA ALA A 437 17.79 34.95 6.27
C ALA A 437 19.27 34.99 6.65
N ALA A 438 19.64 34.51 7.84
CA ALA A 438 21.03 34.39 8.27
C ALA A 438 21.82 33.30 7.51
N GLN A 439 21.12 32.32 6.92
CA GLN A 439 21.72 31.16 6.26
C GLN A 439 21.88 31.36 4.73
N TYR A 440 21.14 32.29 4.13
CA TYR A 440 21.10 32.47 2.66
C TYR A 440 21.46 33.91 2.24
N ASN A 441 22.72 34.13 1.84
CA ASN A 441 23.24 35.39 1.29
C ASN A 441 23.05 35.48 -0.24
N GLY A 442 21.79 35.51 -0.72
CA GLY A 442 21.47 35.55 -2.15
C GLY A 442 20.55 36.70 -2.57
N PRO A 443 20.77 37.37 -3.72
CA PRO A 443 20.02 38.56 -4.14
C PRO A 443 18.51 38.32 -4.36
N ASN A 444 18.10 37.09 -4.70
CA ASN A 444 16.69 36.76 -4.89
C ASN A 444 15.88 36.71 -3.59
N VAL A 445 16.52 36.36 -2.47
CA VAL A 445 15.88 36.25 -1.14
C VAL A 445 15.50 37.64 -0.61
N MET A 446 16.35 38.64 -0.83
CA MET A 446 16.10 40.01 -0.40
C MET A 446 14.90 40.63 -1.14
N SER A 447 14.72 40.32 -2.43
CA SER A 447 13.60 40.83 -3.24
C SER A 447 12.23 40.32 -2.78
N GLU A 448 12.17 39.09 -2.24
CA GLU A 448 10.94 38.47 -1.72
C GLU A 448 10.63 38.98 -0.30
N ILE A 449 11.66 39.22 0.52
CA ILE A 449 11.52 39.85 1.85
C ILE A 449 11.02 41.29 1.72
N LEU A 450 11.49 42.04 0.72
CA LEU A 450 11.06 43.42 0.44
C LEU A 450 9.58 43.51 0.04
N LYS A 451 9.01 42.47 -0.60
CA LYS A 451 7.58 42.41 -0.96
C LYS A 451 6.67 42.15 0.24
N ALA A 452 7.19 41.56 1.32
CA ALA A 452 6.40 41.12 2.48
C ALA A 452 6.05 42.24 3.49
N GLN A 453 6.45 43.50 3.24
CA GLN A 453 6.09 44.71 4.01
C GLN A 453 6.26 44.60 5.55
N ASN A 454 7.21 43.79 6.05
CA ASN A 454 7.40 43.59 7.49
C ASN A 454 8.49 44.52 8.06
N SER A 455 8.08 45.67 8.59
CA SER A 455 8.94 46.80 9.00
C SER A 455 9.92 46.47 10.13
N ASP A 456 9.57 45.55 11.04
CA ASP A 456 10.40 45.16 12.18
C ASP A 456 11.57 44.25 11.74
N LEU A 457 11.35 43.43 10.70
CA LEU A 457 12.36 42.56 10.10
C LEU A 457 13.40 43.37 9.30
N MET A 458 12.94 44.38 8.56
CA MET A 458 13.80 45.31 7.81
C MET A 458 14.79 46.04 8.72
N THR A 459 14.33 46.45 9.91
CA THR A 459 15.16 47.17 10.89
C THR A 459 16.25 46.27 11.49
N ARG A 460 15.94 45.00 11.74
CA ARG A 460 16.90 44.03 12.32
C ARG A 460 17.94 43.54 11.31
N ILE A 461 17.54 43.33 10.06
CA ILE A 461 18.47 42.96 8.97
C ILE A 461 19.40 44.14 8.62
N ALA A 462 18.89 45.37 8.62
CA ALA A 462 19.70 46.58 8.42
C ALA A 462 20.74 46.79 9.54
N ALA A 463 20.38 46.46 10.79
CA ALA A 463 21.31 46.52 11.92
C ALA A 463 22.44 45.47 11.83
N GLN A 464 22.25 44.39 11.07
CA GLN A 464 23.19 43.27 10.97
C GLN A 464 24.13 43.37 9.76
N TYR A 465 23.79 44.17 8.73
CA TYR A 465 24.56 44.29 7.49
C TYR A 465 24.86 45.74 7.11
N ASN A 466 26.05 46.21 7.49
CA ASN A 466 26.60 47.54 7.15
C ASN A 466 27.23 47.57 5.74
N GLY A 467 26.47 47.19 4.71
CA GLY A 467 26.94 47.11 3.31
C GLY A 467 26.29 48.16 2.39
N PRO A 468 27.06 48.89 1.54
CA PRO A 468 26.56 50.03 0.77
C PRO A 468 25.42 49.71 -0.22
N ASN A 469 25.27 48.46 -0.66
CA ASN A 469 24.18 48.06 -1.57
C ASN A 469 22.83 47.89 -0.85
N VAL A 470 22.82 47.49 0.43
CA VAL A 470 21.61 47.19 1.21
C VAL A 470 20.82 48.48 1.53
N MET A 471 21.52 49.56 1.85
CA MET A 471 20.89 50.85 2.16
C MET A 471 20.17 51.47 0.94
N SER A 472 20.65 51.18 -0.28
CA SER A 472 20.06 51.71 -1.51
C SER A 472 18.71 51.07 -1.89
N GLU A 473 18.52 49.80 -1.52
CA GLU A 473 17.26 49.07 -1.73
C GLU A 473 16.22 49.40 -0.66
N ILE A 474 16.65 49.62 0.59
CA ILE A 474 15.78 50.05 1.69
C ILE A 474 15.18 51.44 1.39
N LEU A 475 15.97 52.38 0.87
CA LEU A 475 15.50 53.72 0.51
C LEU A 475 14.47 53.71 -0.64
N LYS A 476 14.53 52.73 -1.55
CA LYS A 476 13.52 52.56 -2.61
C LYS A 476 12.18 52.04 -2.07
N ALA A 477 12.22 51.11 -1.11
CA ALA A 477 11.02 50.52 -0.51
C ALA A 477 10.28 51.47 0.45
N GLN A 478 11.00 52.38 1.12
CA GLN A 478 10.37 53.38 1.99
C GLN A 478 9.59 54.47 1.22
N ASN A 479 9.95 54.75 -0.03
CA ASN A 479 9.23 55.72 -0.87
C ASN A 479 7.88 55.21 -1.42
N THR A 480 7.60 53.91 -1.33
CA THR A 480 6.34 53.31 -1.82
C THR A 480 5.29 53.09 -0.72
N GLY A 481 5.59 53.39 0.54
CA GLY A 481 4.78 52.99 1.70
C GLY A 481 3.99 54.08 2.43
N SER A 482 3.97 55.34 1.95
CA SER A 482 3.27 56.42 2.65
C SER A 482 1.96 56.82 1.97
N VAL A 483 0.91 56.00 2.14
CA VAL A 483 -0.47 56.50 2.19
C VAL A 483 -1.18 55.79 3.34
N ARG A 484 -1.35 56.49 4.47
CA ARG A 484 -2.20 56.07 5.60
C ARG A 484 -3.69 56.21 5.21
N PRO A 485 -4.57 55.37 5.75
CA PRO A 485 -6.00 55.61 5.75
C PRO A 485 -6.40 56.32 7.05
N ASP A 486 -7.03 57.48 6.97
CA ASP A 486 -7.81 58.06 8.07
C ASP A 486 -9.06 58.73 7.49
N GLY A 487 -10.16 58.63 8.24
CA GLY A 487 -11.52 58.91 7.81
C GLY A 487 -11.98 60.37 7.90
N GLU A 488 -13.25 60.52 7.48
CA GLU A 488 -14.24 61.56 7.79
C GLU A 488 -13.95 63.05 7.49
N SER A 489 -14.76 63.56 6.54
CA SER A 489 -15.43 64.87 6.46
C SER A 489 -14.64 66.15 6.74
N ALA A 490 -14.56 67.03 5.74
CA ALA A 490 -15.27 68.32 5.71
C ALA A 490 -14.83 69.16 4.49
N ASP A 491 -15.85 69.60 3.76
CA ASP A 491 -16.04 70.93 3.18
C ASP A 491 -15.01 71.63 2.25
N GLU A 492 -15.66 72.30 1.29
CA GLU A 492 -15.30 73.56 0.61
C GLU A 492 -14.40 73.52 -0.65
N ASP A 493 -15.11 73.75 -1.76
CA ASP A 493 -14.86 74.80 -2.75
C ASP A 493 -13.49 74.89 -3.45
N ALA A 494 -13.50 74.64 -4.77
CA ALA A 494 -13.47 75.72 -5.77
C ALA A 494 -13.09 75.18 -7.17
N ASP A 495 -13.99 75.44 -8.12
CA ASP A 495 -13.75 75.96 -9.47
C ASP A 495 -12.51 75.52 -10.26
N ALA A 496 -12.73 74.91 -11.43
CA ALA A 496 -12.79 75.65 -12.70
C ALA A 496 -12.74 74.74 -13.94
N ASP A 497 -13.81 74.84 -14.74
CA ASP A 497 -13.85 74.99 -16.20
C ASP A 497 -12.85 74.27 -17.13
N HIS A 498 -13.39 73.38 -17.98
CA HIS A 498 -13.72 73.67 -19.39
C HIS A 498 -14.32 72.40 -20.05
N ALA A 499 -15.63 72.37 -20.34
CA ALA A 499 -16.28 72.74 -21.61
C ALA A 499 -16.14 71.66 -22.73
N ILE A 500 -17.19 70.89 -23.07
CA ILE A 500 -18.30 71.16 -24.02
C ILE A 500 -18.24 70.07 -25.12
N GLN A 501 -19.28 69.24 -25.27
CA GLN A 501 -20.29 69.27 -26.35
C GLN A 501 -21.01 67.91 -26.55
N GLY A 502 -22.35 67.93 -26.59
CA GLY A 502 -23.14 67.05 -27.47
C GLY A 502 -24.00 65.93 -26.83
N ASN A 503 -25.19 66.28 -26.36
CA ASN A 503 -26.42 65.45 -26.43
C ASN A 503 -27.30 66.09 -27.55
N PRO A 504 -28.43 65.54 -28.06
CA PRO A 504 -29.21 64.39 -27.59
C PRO A 504 -29.78 63.46 -28.69
N ASP A 505 -30.47 62.39 -28.26
CA ASP A 505 -31.79 61.89 -28.75
C ASP A 505 -32.02 60.52 -28.08
N ALA A 506 -32.87 60.36 -27.06
CA ALA A 506 -34.34 60.36 -27.01
C ALA A 506 -34.97 58.96 -27.26
N GLU A 507 -36.03 58.69 -26.49
CA GLU A 507 -36.89 57.48 -26.45
C GLU A 507 -36.30 56.25 -25.71
N GLY A 508 -36.98 55.54 -24.82
CA GLY A 508 -38.34 55.61 -24.29
C GLY A 508 -38.48 54.56 -23.17
N ASN A 509 -39.12 54.99 -22.08
CA ASN A 509 -39.58 54.31 -20.86
C ASN A 509 -40.54 53.11 -21.14
N PRO A 510 -41.20 52.46 -20.15
CA PRO A 510 -40.80 51.72 -18.93
C PRO A 510 -41.49 50.34 -18.76
N GLY A 511 -41.17 49.67 -17.64
CA GLY A 511 -42.16 48.95 -16.79
C GLY A 511 -42.10 47.42 -16.91
N LEU A 512 -42.20 46.64 -15.83
CA LEU A 512 -42.52 46.89 -14.42
C LEU A 512 -42.00 45.69 -13.62
#